data_AF-A0A2N5YKL3-F1
#
_entry.id   AF-A0A2N5YKL3-F1
#
_cell.length_a   1.000
_cell.length_b   1.000
_cell.length_c   1.000
_cell.angle_alpha   90.00
_cell.angle_beta   90.00
_cell.angle_gamma   90.00
#
_symmetry.space_group_name_H-M   'P 1'
#
loop_
_entity.id
_entity.type
_entity.pdbx_description
1 polymer ?
#
loop_
_entity_poly.entity_id
_entity_poly.type
_entity_poly.pdbx_seq_one_letter_code
_entity_poly.pdbx_strand_id
1 'polypeptide(L)'
;MLKSISIIIFSCLLLHSFAQEQNPLSLADKYFGEGNYEMAFHEYNRELLFSSSNDDDGFYLKMADCKYMQQHYYDAIQLYDNAIFLAEDSFNIARAYYGKVSSFILSGGYIVAKVELASIPLEIKKLYAPSFCYLEGICAIANNDYVQAKKFFIQAIPADSVSLIAEVEHLFENQRSLMKPKPVVAKILSAIIPGSGQMYSGEYRNGINSFVLVGGLAVLTYYVASVYTILDAALAVFPWLQRYYTSGIRNAGLIADKKRRNKKQILLNEISTFVSQGSLIVAE
;
A
#
# COMPACT_ATOMS: atom_id res chain seq x y z
N MET A 1 -40.16 49.28 -26.21
CA MET A 1 -38.69 49.46 -26.28
C MET A 1 -38.01 49.51 -24.91
N LEU A 2 -38.45 50.32 -23.94
CA LEU A 2 -37.77 50.44 -22.64
C LEU A 2 -37.65 49.12 -21.83
N LYS A 3 -38.63 48.22 -21.89
CA LYS A 3 -38.56 46.92 -21.19
C LYS A 3 -37.49 45.97 -21.75
N SER A 4 -37.26 46.00 -23.07
CA SER A 4 -36.26 45.15 -23.72
C SER A 4 -34.83 45.62 -23.43
N ILE A 5 -34.63 46.94 -23.27
CA ILE A 5 -33.33 47.53 -22.92
C ILE A 5 -32.93 47.20 -21.47
N SER A 6 -33.90 47.19 -20.54
CA SER A 6 -33.64 46.83 -19.13
C SER A 6 -33.25 45.36 -18.95
N ILE A 7 -33.76 44.45 -19.78
CA ILE A 7 -33.39 43.02 -19.72
C ILE A 7 -31.96 42.82 -20.22
N ILE A 8 -31.56 43.50 -21.29
CA ILE A 8 -30.20 43.41 -21.84
C ILE A 8 -29.17 43.99 -20.86
N ILE A 9 -29.47 45.12 -20.21
CA ILE A 9 -28.58 45.72 -19.19
C ILE A 9 -28.45 44.81 -17.96
N PHE A 10 -29.54 44.17 -17.52
CA PHE A 10 -29.51 43.21 -16.41
C PHE A 10 -28.74 41.92 -16.77
N SER A 11 -28.85 41.44 -18.01
CA SER A 11 -28.06 40.31 -18.53
C SER A 11 -26.57 40.64 -18.69
N CYS A 12 -26.20 41.87 -19.04
CA CYS A 12 -24.80 42.30 -19.12
C CYS A 12 -24.15 42.55 -17.74
N LEU A 13 -24.94 42.97 -16.75
CA LEU A 13 -24.46 43.17 -15.37
C LEU A 13 -24.25 41.84 -14.63
N LEU A 14 -25.09 40.82 -14.89
CA LEU A 14 -24.89 39.47 -14.33
C LEU A 14 -23.65 38.75 -14.89
N LEU A 15 -23.17 39.13 -16.08
CA LEU A 15 -21.93 38.59 -16.66
C LEU A 15 -20.67 39.23 -16.07
N HIS A 16 -20.75 40.40 -15.43
CA HIS A 16 -19.59 41.07 -14.83
C HIS A 16 -19.31 40.63 -13.38
N SER A 17 -20.23 39.92 -12.73
CA SER A 17 -20.10 39.58 -11.30
C SER A 17 -19.46 38.21 -11.00
N PHE A 18 -19.03 37.46 -12.01
CA PHE A 18 -18.34 36.17 -11.82
C PHE A 18 -16.89 36.13 -12.30
N ALA A 19 -16.36 37.23 -12.85
CA ALA A 19 -14.94 37.36 -13.11
C ALA A 19 -14.21 37.84 -11.85
N GLN A 20 -14.32 37.09 -10.74
CA GLN A 20 -13.35 37.26 -9.67
C GLN A 20 -12.08 36.58 -10.16
N GLU A 21 -11.11 37.39 -10.55
CA GLU A 21 -9.74 37.03 -10.95
C GLU A 21 -9.01 36.44 -9.73
N GLN A 22 -9.46 35.28 -9.24
CA GLN A 22 -8.66 34.45 -8.36
C GLN A 22 -7.60 33.80 -9.24
N ASN A 23 -6.33 34.06 -8.91
CA ASN A 23 -5.19 33.38 -9.52
C ASN A 23 -5.51 31.87 -9.63
N PRO A 24 -5.59 31.29 -10.84
CA PRO A 24 -5.99 29.89 -11.02
C PRO A 24 -5.17 28.90 -10.18
N LEU A 25 -3.89 29.21 -9.94
CA LEU A 25 -3.02 28.42 -9.08
C LEU A 25 -3.53 28.38 -7.63
N SER A 26 -3.98 29.51 -7.08
CA SER A 26 -4.49 29.57 -5.71
C SER A 26 -5.83 28.84 -5.56
N LEU A 27 -6.62 28.78 -6.64
CA LEU A 27 -7.84 27.98 -6.69
C LEU A 27 -7.52 26.47 -6.72
N ALA A 28 -6.53 26.05 -7.52
CA ALA A 28 -6.08 24.67 -7.58
C ALA A 28 -5.51 24.19 -6.24
N ASP A 29 -4.63 24.99 -5.62
CA ASP A 29 -4.07 24.72 -4.29
C ASP A 29 -5.17 24.65 -3.22
N LYS A 30 -6.20 25.51 -3.32
CA LYS A 30 -7.38 25.45 -2.43
C LYS A 30 -8.14 24.14 -2.59
N TYR A 31 -8.46 23.72 -3.82
CA TYR A 31 -9.14 22.44 -4.04
C TYR A 31 -8.32 21.26 -3.54
N PHE A 32 -6.99 21.32 -3.70
CA PHE A 32 -6.10 20.30 -3.17
C PHE A 32 -6.17 20.24 -1.63
N GLY A 33 -6.10 21.39 -0.96
CA GLY A 33 -6.22 21.48 0.51
C GLY A 33 -7.59 21.07 1.05
N GLU A 34 -8.66 21.23 0.27
CA GLU A 34 -10.01 20.75 0.58
C GLU A 34 -10.19 19.23 0.30
N GLY A 35 -9.16 18.57 -0.25
CA GLY A 35 -9.21 17.16 -0.64
C GLY A 35 -9.97 16.89 -1.94
N ASN A 36 -10.36 17.94 -2.68
CA ASN A 36 -10.99 17.83 -3.99
C ASN A 36 -9.93 17.69 -5.10
N TYR A 37 -9.22 16.56 -5.07
CA TYR A 37 -8.06 16.33 -5.94
C TYR A 37 -8.40 16.30 -7.44
N GLU A 38 -9.63 15.96 -7.81
CA GLU A 38 -10.02 15.95 -9.23
C GLU A 38 -10.21 17.36 -9.77
N MET A 39 -10.87 18.24 -9.01
CA MET A 39 -10.95 19.65 -9.37
C MET A 39 -9.57 20.31 -9.35
N ALA A 40 -8.75 20.03 -8.34
CA ALA A 40 -7.38 20.52 -8.28
C ALA A 40 -6.58 20.12 -9.53
N PHE A 41 -6.66 18.84 -9.93
CA PHE A 41 -6.02 18.33 -11.14
C PHE A 41 -6.46 19.09 -12.39
N HIS A 42 -7.77 19.32 -12.56
CA HIS A 42 -8.29 20.06 -13.71
C HIS A 42 -7.81 21.51 -13.74
N GLU A 43 -7.74 22.16 -12.57
CA GLU A 43 -7.27 23.54 -12.46
C GLU A 43 -5.76 23.65 -12.72
N TYR A 44 -4.93 22.73 -12.20
CA TYR A 44 -3.51 22.67 -12.54
C TYR A 44 -3.29 22.41 -14.03
N ASN A 45 -4.03 21.46 -14.61
CA ASN A 45 -3.94 21.16 -16.04
C ASN A 45 -4.41 22.34 -16.90
N ARG A 46 -5.43 23.07 -16.44
CA ARG A 46 -5.88 24.30 -17.10
C ARG A 46 -4.76 25.33 -17.09
N GLU A 47 -4.16 25.58 -15.93
CA GLU A 47 -3.07 26.57 -15.81
C GLU A 47 -1.89 26.20 -16.71
N LEU A 48 -1.45 24.95 -16.70
CA LEU A 48 -0.41 24.44 -17.58
C LEU A 48 -0.68 24.68 -19.08
N LEU A 49 -1.94 24.64 -19.51
CA LEU A 49 -2.32 24.84 -20.91
C LEU A 49 -2.43 26.32 -21.32
N PHE A 50 -2.70 27.21 -20.36
CA PHE A 50 -2.96 28.63 -20.62
C PHE A 50 -1.85 29.56 -20.13
N SER A 51 -0.90 29.08 -19.32
CA SER A 51 0.28 29.85 -18.94
C SER A 51 1.17 30.06 -20.16
N SER A 52 1.48 31.33 -20.46
CA SER A 52 2.34 31.71 -21.59
C SER A 52 3.84 31.65 -21.27
N SER A 53 4.18 31.26 -20.05
CA SER A 53 5.56 31.12 -19.56
C SER A 53 6.00 29.67 -19.65
N ASN A 54 7.19 29.42 -20.19
CA ASN A 54 7.92 28.14 -20.12
C ASN A 54 8.28 27.71 -18.67
N ASP A 55 7.81 28.43 -17.65
CA ASP A 55 7.91 28.01 -16.26
C ASP A 55 6.86 26.92 -16.00
N ASP A 56 7.19 25.70 -16.41
CA ASP A 56 6.52 24.44 -16.06
C ASP A 56 6.80 24.06 -14.59
N ASP A 57 6.75 25.06 -13.70
CA ASP A 57 7.37 25.09 -12.38
C ASP A 57 6.59 24.20 -11.38
N GLY A 58 6.70 22.88 -11.57
CA GLY A 58 6.13 21.86 -10.70
C GLY A 58 4.67 21.47 -10.98
N PHE A 59 4.05 21.91 -12.08
CA PHE A 59 2.65 21.54 -12.39
C PHE A 59 2.45 20.04 -12.53
N TYR A 60 3.32 19.34 -13.27
CA TYR A 60 3.27 17.89 -13.39
C TYR A 60 3.40 17.20 -12.04
N LEU A 61 4.22 17.75 -11.13
CA LEU A 61 4.38 17.22 -9.78
C LEU A 61 3.08 17.37 -8.98
N LYS A 62 2.45 18.56 -8.99
CA LYS A 62 1.16 18.80 -8.31
C LYS A 62 0.02 17.94 -8.91
N MET A 63 -0.01 17.78 -10.22
CA MET A 63 -0.96 16.90 -10.91
C MET A 63 -0.74 15.43 -10.54
N ALA A 64 0.51 14.99 -10.46
CA ALA A 64 0.87 13.65 -10.02
C ALA A 64 0.40 13.40 -8.59
N ASP A 65 0.61 14.36 -7.68
CA ASP A 65 0.14 14.29 -6.30
C ASP A 65 -1.39 14.17 -6.24
N CYS A 66 -2.12 14.90 -7.08
CA CYS A 66 -3.58 14.74 -7.18
C CYS A 66 -3.97 13.30 -7.52
N LYS A 67 -3.36 12.71 -8.56
CA LYS A 67 -3.64 11.32 -8.96
C LYS A 67 -3.18 10.30 -7.93
N TYR A 68 -2.08 10.56 -7.24
CA TYR A 68 -1.60 9.77 -6.11
C TYR A 68 -2.63 9.74 -4.97
N MET A 69 -3.16 10.89 -4.57
CA MET A 69 -4.17 11.00 -3.51
C MET A 69 -5.51 10.36 -3.90
N GLN A 70 -5.83 10.31 -5.19
CA GLN A 70 -6.98 9.56 -5.73
C GLN A 70 -6.74 8.05 -5.82
N GLN A 71 -5.54 7.54 -5.47
CA GLN A 71 -5.13 6.14 -5.63
C GLN A 71 -5.03 5.68 -7.09
N HIS A 72 -4.99 6.62 -8.04
CA HIS A 72 -4.72 6.38 -9.46
C HIS A 72 -3.20 6.30 -9.71
N TYR A 73 -2.55 5.31 -9.09
CA TYR A 73 -1.09 5.21 -9.03
C TYR A 73 -0.40 5.11 -10.40
N TYR A 74 -1.03 4.44 -11.38
CA TYR A 74 -0.45 4.32 -12.72
C TYR A 74 -0.43 5.65 -13.47
N ASP A 75 -1.47 6.47 -13.33
CA ASP A 75 -1.52 7.80 -13.92
C ASP A 75 -0.54 8.75 -13.23
N ALA A 76 -0.44 8.65 -11.89
CA ALA A 76 0.52 9.41 -11.09
C ALA A 76 1.96 9.13 -11.53
N ILE A 77 2.32 7.87 -11.80
CA ILE A 77 3.66 7.49 -12.27
C ILE A 77 4.04 8.21 -13.56
N GLN A 78 3.14 8.29 -14.54
CA GLN A 78 3.41 8.99 -15.81
C GLN A 78 3.64 10.49 -15.60
N LEU A 79 2.87 11.10 -14.71
CA LEU A 79 3.02 12.52 -14.37
C LEU A 79 4.31 12.78 -13.59
N TYR A 80 4.70 11.89 -12.68
CA TYR A 80 5.99 11.96 -12.00
C TYR A 80 7.16 11.82 -12.97
N ASP A 81 7.06 10.97 -14.00
CA ASP A 81 8.09 10.88 -15.05
C ASP A 81 8.26 12.20 -15.81
N ASN A 82 7.15 12.86 -16.16
CA ASN A 82 7.20 14.20 -16.77
C ASN A 82 7.82 15.23 -15.80
N ALA A 83 7.46 15.18 -14.52
CA ALA A 83 8.01 16.07 -13.50
C ALA A 83 9.53 15.86 -13.33
N ILE A 84 10.02 14.62 -13.34
CA ILE A 84 11.46 14.31 -13.28
C ILE A 84 12.20 14.89 -14.50
N PHE A 85 11.60 14.79 -15.69
CA PHE A 85 12.21 15.26 -16.93
C PHE A 85 12.31 16.78 -17.02
N LEU A 86 11.34 17.51 -16.46
CA LEU A 86 11.23 18.96 -16.58
C LEU A 86 11.78 19.73 -15.37
N ALA A 87 11.87 19.09 -14.19
CA ALA A 87 12.35 19.76 -12.99
C ALA A 87 13.84 20.11 -13.10
N GLU A 88 14.18 21.35 -12.75
CA GLU A 88 15.56 21.84 -12.72
C GLU A 88 16.21 21.68 -11.34
N ASP A 89 15.41 21.76 -10.27
CA ASP A 89 15.91 21.69 -8.91
C ASP A 89 15.93 20.26 -8.36
N SER A 90 16.94 19.98 -7.53
CA SER A 90 17.14 18.63 -6.96
C SER A 90 16.01 18.20 -6.03
N PHE A 91 15.27 19.14 -5.43
CA PHE A 91 14.20 18.84 -4.49
C PHE A 91 12.96 18.28 -5.21
N ASN A 92 12.48 18.96 -6.25
CA ASN A 92 11.35 18.49 -7.06
C ASN A 92 11.68 17.19 -7.79
N ILE A 93 12.91 17.02 -8.28
CA ILE A 93 13.37 15.75 -8.84
C ILE A 93 13.25 14.63 -7.79
N ALA A 94 13.76 14.85 -6.58
CA ALA A 94 13.69 13.86 -5.50
C ALA A 94 12.23 13.55 -5.08
N ARG A 95 11.38 14.58 -5.00
CA ARG A 95 9.95 14.47 -4.67
C ARG A 95 9.21 13.66 -5.71
N ALA A 96 9.48 13.89 -6.99
CA ALA A 96 8.90 13.14 -8.09
C ALA A 96 9.34 11.66 -8.07
N TYR A 97 10.64 11.38 -7.87
CA TYR A 97 11.10 9.99 -7.69
C TYR A 97 10.45 9.32 -6.47
N TYR A 98 10.35 10.03 -5.35
CA TYR A 98 9.71 9.51 -4.15
C TYR A 98 8.25 9.15 -4.39
N GLY A 99 7.48 10.04 -5.02
CA GLY A 99 6.09 9.81 -5.40
C GLY A 99 5.91 8.66 -6.38
N LYS A 100 6.78 8.57 -7.40
CA LYS A 100 6.80 7.48 -8.39
C LYS A 100 7.05 6.12 -7.73
N VAL A 101 8.11 6.02 -6.91
CA VAL A 101 8.44 4.77 -6.21
C VAL A 101 7.35 4.39 -5.22
N SER A 102 6.82 5.36 -4.48
CA SER A 102 5.71 5.13 -3.54
C SER A 102 4.46 4.63 -4.27
N SER A 103 4.15 5.17 -5.44
CA SER A 103 3.06 4.71 -6.30
C SER A 103 3.23 3.23 -6.69
N PHE A 104 4.43 2.81 -7.10
CA PHE A 104 4.72 1.39 -7.36
C PHE A 104 4.58 0.52 -6.11
N ILE A 105 5.01 0.99 -4.95
CA ILE A 105 4.88 0.26 -3.68
C ILE A 105 3.40 0.07 -3.32
N LEU A 106 2.60 1.13 -3.42
CA LEU A 106 1.17 1.10 -3.08
C LEU A 106 0.35 0.26 -4.07
N SER A 107 0.76 0.20 -5.33
CA SER A 107 0.17 -0.71 -6.32
C SER A 107 0.67 -2.16 -6.20
N GLY A 108 1.51 -2.48 -5.21
CA GLY A 108 2.07 -3.83 -4.96
C GLY A 108 3.23 -4.22 -5.88
N GLY A 109 3.72 -3.29 -6.71
CA GLY A 109 4.83 -3.46 -7.64
C GLY A 109 6.22 -3.37 -7.00
N TYR A 110 6.48 -4.08 -5.90
CA TYR A 110 7.71 -3.95 -5.10
C TYR A 110 9.01 -4.26 -5.88
N ILE A 111 8.95 -5.16 -6.86
CA ILE A 111 10.11 -5.48 -7.71
C ILE A 111 10.45 -4.28 -8.61
N VAL A 112 9.43 -3.68 -9.22
CA VAL A 112 9.60 -2.49 -10.08
C VAL A 112 10.05 -1.29 -9.25
N ALA A 113 9.45 -1.08 -8.08
CA ALA A 113 9.89 -0.05 -7.13
C ALA A 113 11.39 -0.18 -6.78
N LYS A 114 11.88 -1.41 -6.58
CA LYS A 114 13.30 -1.67 -6.29
C LYS A 114 14.21 -1.35 -7.47
N VAL A 115 13.77 -1.65 -8.70
CA VAL A 115 14.52 -1.29 -9.92
C VAL A 115 14.57 0.23 -10.06
N GLU A 116 13.45 0.91 -9.85
CA GLU A 116 13.37 2.38 -9.91
C GLU A 116 14.26 3.05 -8.85
N LEU A 117 14.26 2.55 -7.61
CA LEU A 117 15.17 3.02 -6.54
C LEU A 117 16.66 2.85 -6.88
N ALA A 118 16.99 1.91 -7.77
CA ALA A 118 18.35 1.67 -8.24
C ALA A 118 18.74 2.58 -9.42
N SER A 119 17.76 3.11 -10.17
CA SER A 119 18.01 4.04 -11.29
C SER A 119 18.10 5.50 -10.87
N ILE A 120 17.70 5.85 -9.65
CA ILE A 120 17.80 7.23 -9.13
C ILE A 120 19.27 7.71 -9.19
N PRO A 121 19.55 8.91 -9.74
CA PRO A 121 20.88 9.48 -9.78
C PRO A 121 21.54 9.51 -8.39
N LEU A 122 22.83 9.14 -8.32
CA LEU A 122 23.53 8.99 -7.04
C LEU A 122 23.58 10.30 -6.23
N GLU A 123 23.64 11.44 -6.90
CA GLU A 123 23.65 12.77 -6.28
C GLU A 123 22.34 13.04 -5.54
N ILE A 124 21.20 12.84 -6.23
CA ILE A 124 19.85 12.94 -5.66
C ILE A 124 19.67 11.95 -4.51
N LYS A 125 20.10 10.69 -4.72
CA LYS A 125 19.97 9.63 -3.72
C LYS A 125 20.76 9.93 -2.45
N LYS A 126 21.95 10.55 -2.55
CA LYS A 126 22.75 10.96 -1.38
C LYS A 126 22.13 12.16 -0.67
N LEU A 127 21.67 13.16 -1.42
CA LEU A 127 21.10 14.38 -0.86
C LEU A 127 19.82 14.10 -0.05
N TYR A 128 18.98 13.17 -0.54
CA TYR A 128 17.73 12.76 0.11
C TYR A 128 17.77 11.31 0.60
N ALA A 129 18.94 10.87 1.06
CA ALA A 129 19.18 9.49 1.51
C ALA A 129 18.13 8.97 2.51
N PRO A 130 17.67 9.75 3.51
CA PRO A 130 16.68 9.27 4.46
C PRO A 130 15.38 8.78 3.80
N SER A 131 14.88 9.55 2.83
CA SER A 131 13.63 9.26 2.12
C SER A 131 13.74 7.99 1.27
N PHE A 132 14.84 7.82 0.55
CA PHE A 132 15.03 6.63 -0.29
C PHE A 132 15.41 5.39 0.53
N CYS A 133 16.15 5.53 1.63
CA CYS A 133 16.39 4.44 2.57
C CYS A 133 15.07 3.93 3.18
N TYR A 134 14.14 4.83 3.51
CA TYR A 134 12.82 4.43 3.98
C TYR A 134 12.07 3.55 2.95
N LEU A 135 12.03 3.96 1.68
CA LEU A 135 11.40 3.18 0.61
C LEU A 135 12.13 1.85 0.32
N GLU A 136 13.46 1.83 0.39
CA GLU A 136 14.26 0.60 0.30
C GLU A 136 13.94 -0.36 1.44
N GLY A 137 13.73 0.14 2.67
CA GLY A 137 13.29 -0.62 3.83
C GLY A 137 11.93 -1.28 3.61
N ILE A 138 10.96 -0.56 3.05
CA ILE A 138 9.63 -1.10 2.70
C ILE A 138 9.78 -2.24 1.67
N CYS A 139 10.55 -2.01 0.61
CA CYS A 139 10.81 -3.01 -0.43
C CYS A 139 11.51 -4.27 0.14
N ALA A 140 12.40 -4.10 1.12
CA ALA A 140 13.07 -5.20 1.80
C ALA A 140 12.09 -6.02 2.68
N ILE A 141 11.18 -5.38 3.41
CA ILE A 141 10.10 -6.06 4.17
C ILE A 141 9.20 -6.86 3.22
N ALA A 142 8.82 -6.28 2.09
CA ALA A 142 7.99 -6.96 1.09
C ALA A 142 8.65 -8.29 0.65
N ASN A 143 9.97 -8.26 0.44
CA ASN A 143 10.79 -9.41 0.06
C ASN A 143 11.18 -10.36 1.22
N ASN A 144 10.74 -10.09 2.46
CA ASN A 144 11.12 -10.82 3.68
C ASN A 144 12.62 -10.71 4.04
N ASP A 145 13.33 -9.71 3.51
CA ASP A 145 14.72 -9.42 3.85
C ASP A 145 14.77 -8.45 5.04
N TYR A 146 14.48 -8.97 6.23
CA TYR A 146 14.39 -8.17 7.46
C TYR A 146 15.74 -7.63 7.92
N VAL A 147 16.85 -8.25 7.51
CA VAL A 147 18.20 -7.78 7.84
C VAL A 147 18.50 -6.49 7.09
N GLN A 148 18.26 -6.48 5.77
CA GLN A 148 18.44 -5.28 4.97
C GLN A 148 17.39 -4.22 5.31
N ALA A 149 16.14 -4.62 5.55
CA ALA A 149 15.09 -3.69 5.97
C ALA A 149 15.51 -2.89 7.22
N LYS A 150 15.98 -3.58 8.27
CA LYS A 150 16.46 -2.93 9.49
C LYS A 150 17.56 -1.90 9.18
N LYS A 151 18.57 -2.31 8.38
CA LYS A 151 19.68 -1.45 8.00
C LYS A 151 19.18 -0.18 7.30
N PHE A 152 18.28 -0.31 6.34
CA PHE A 152 17.72 0.82 5.61
C PHE A 152 16.88 1.73 6.50
N PHE A 153 16.04 1.20 7.40
CA PHE A 153 15.28 2.04 8.33
C PHE A 153 16.16 2.79 9.33
N ILE A 154 17.25 2.19 9.80
CA ILE A 154 18.23 2.91 10.63
C ILE A 154 18.89 4.04 9.83
N GLN A 155 19.23 3.80 8.56
CA GLN A 155 19.79 4.83 7.67
C GLN A 155 18.78 5.93 7.31
N ALA A 156 17.47 5.68 7.48
CA ALA A 156 16.41 6.66 7.28
C ALA A 156 16.26 7.63 8.46
N ILE A 157 16.89 7.35 9.60
CA ILE A 157 16.80 8.16 10.81
C ILE A 157 18.09 9.00 10.96
N PRO A 158 18.02 10.26 11.40
CA PRO A 158 19.20 11.06 11.70
C PRO A 158 20.12 10.38 12.72
N ALA A 159 21.43 10.47 12.49
CA ALA A 159 22.43 9.74 13.29
C ALA A 159 22.49 10.15 14.78
N ASP A 160 22.01 11.33 15.11
CA ASP A 160 21.92 11.88 16.47
C ASP A 160 20.69 11.38 17.24
N SER A 161 19.71 10.77 16.55
CA SER A 161 18.48 10.24 17.15
C SER A 161 18.65 8.83 17.72
N VAL A 162 19.56 8.69 18.70
CA VAL A 162 19.96 7.40 19.28
C VAL A 162 18.76 6.61 19.86
N SER A 163 17.79 7.29 20.47
CA SER A 163 16.59 6.65 21.01
C SER A 163 15.72 6.01 19.91
N LEU A 164 15.49 6.72 18.81
CA LEU A 164 14.71 6.22 17.67
C LEU A 164 15.42 5.03 16.98
N ILE A 165 16.75 5.09 16.88
CA ILE A 165 17.55 3.97 16.34
C ILE A 165 17.37 2.73 17.22
N ALA A 166 17.46 2.87 18.55
CA ALA A 166 17.26 1.76 19.48
C ALA A 166 15.84 1.17 19.40
N GLU A 167 14.81 2.01 19.21
CA GLU A 167 13.43 1.55 19.01
C GLU A 167 13.28 0.73 17.74
N VAL A 168 13.85 1.19 16.61
CA VAL A 168 13.89 0.40 15.37
C VAL A 168 14.67 -0.89 15.57
N GLU A 169 15.80 -0.88 16.27
CA GLU A 169 16.54 -2.12 16.54
C GLU A 169 15.69 -3.13 17.33
N HIS A 170 15.00 -2.67 18.37
CA HIS A 170 14.11 -3.48 19.20
C HIS A 170 12.98 -4.11 18.37
N LEU A 171 12.35 -3.36 17.46
CA LEU A 171 11.33 -3.90 16.55
C LEU A 171 11.82 -5.09 15.72
N PHE A 172 13.12 -5.12 15.41
CA PHE A 172 13.75 -6.18 14.63
C PHE A 172 14.51 -7.21 15.50
N GLU A 173 14.53 -7.13 16.82
CA GLU A 173 15.25 -8.11 17.68
C GLU A 173 14.77 -9.54 17.45
N ASN A 174 13.46 -9.71 17.24
CA ASN A 174 12.86 -11.03 17.03
C ASN A 174 12.41 -11.26 15.58
N GLN A 175 13.34 -11.10 14.62
CA GLN A 175 13.07 -11.29 13.18
C GLN A 175 12.39 -12.63 12.86
N ARG A 176 12.78 -13.70 13.57
CA ARG A 176 12.20 -15.03 13.41
C ARG A 176 10.71 -15.06 13.73
N SER A 177 10.24 -14.22 14.66
CA SER A 177 8.82 -14.12 15.01
C SER A 177 8.00 -13.43 13.91
N LEU A 178 8.61 -12.51 13.15
CA LEU A 178 7.96 -11.82 12.01
C LEU A 178 7.64 -12.79 10.87
N MET A 179 8.45 -13.83 10.71
CA MET A 179 8.26 -14.88 9.70
C MET A 179 7.27 -15.99 10.13
N LYS A 180 6.80 -15.98 11.39
CA LYS A 180 5.88 -16.98 11.93
C LYS A 180 4.44 -16.43 12.02
N PRO A 181 3.42 -17.26 11.79
CA PRO A 181 3.47 -18.68 11.42
C PRO A 181 3.94 -18.93 9.97
N LYS A 182 4.44 -20.15 9.69
CA LYS A 182 4.78 -20.59 8.32
C LYS A 182 3.57 -21.28 7.64
N PRO A 183 3.09 -20.81 6.49
CA PRO A 183 1.94 -21.40 5.78
C PRO A 183 2.12 -22.86 5.42
N VAL A 184 3.32 -23.23 4.94
CA VAL A 184 3.65 -24.61 4.60
C VAL A 184 3.57 -25.51 5.84
N VAL A 185 4.12 -25.05 6.98
CA VAL A 185 4.04 -25.79 8.25
C VAL A 185 2.58 -25.92 8.71
N ALA A 186 1.79 -24.85 8.62
CA ALA A 186 0.37 -24.89 8.94
C ALA A 186 -0.42 -25.89 8.06
N LYS A 187 -0.11 -25.96 6.76
CA LYS A 187 -0.70 -26.96 5.86
C LYS A 187 -0.32 -28.38 6.27
N ILE A 188 0.97 -28.64 6.49
CA ILE A 188 1.49 -29.97 6.89
C ILE A 188 0.85 -30.43 8.19
N LEU A 189 0.84 -29.57 9.21
CA LEU A 189 0.19 -29.87 10.48
C LEU A 189 -1.28 -30.24 10.28
N SER A 190 -2.03 -29.43 9.53
CA SER A 190 -3.45 -29.70 9.26
C SER A 190 -3.71 -30.95 8.43
N ALA A 191 -2.74 -31.38 7.61
CA ALA A 191 -2.82 -32.64 6.89
C ALA A 191 -2.64 -33.83 7.83
N ILE A 192 -1.74 -33.73 8.82
CA ILE A 192 -1.52 -34.80 9.80
C ILE A 192 -2.68 -34.87 10.79
N ILE A 193 -3.05 -33.74 11.39
CA ILE A 193 -4.17 -33.62 12.34
C ILE A 193 -5.07 -32.47 11.88
N PRO A 194 -6.32 -32.74 11.46
CA PRO A 194 -7.25 -31.70 11.03
C PRO A 194 -7.35 -30.55 12.05
N GLY A 195 -7.23 -29.31 11.57
CA GLY A 195 -7.32 -28.11 12.41
C GLY A 195 -6.03 -27.71 13.15
N SER A 196 -5.04 -28.60 13.29
CA SER A 196 -3.83 -28.30 14.08
C SER A 196 -2.97 -27.17 13.50
N GLY A 197 -2.94 -26.98 12.17
CA GLY A 197 -2.26 -25.83 11.56
C GLY A 197 -2.95 -24.48 11.79
N GLN A 198 -4.27 -24.50 11.98
CA GLN A 198 -5.03 -23.31 12.37
C GLN A 198 -4.71 -22.96 13.83
N MET A 199 -4.65 -23.95 14.72
CA MET A 199 -4.20 -23.78 16.11
C MET A 199 -2.77 -23.29 16.21
N TYR A 200 -1.85 -23.82 15.38
CA TYR A 200 -0.47 -23.32 15.26
C TYR A 200 -0.43 -21.83 14.88
N SER A 201 -1.39 -21.38 14.09
CA SER A 201 -1.54 -19.96 13.74
C SER A 201 -2.26 -19.14 14.82
N GLY A 202 -2.65 -19.75 15.94
CA GLY A 202 -3.37 -19.14 17.06
C GLY A 202 -4.90 -19.12 16.91
N GLU A 203 -5.45 -19.73 15.86
CA GLU A 203 -6.89 -19.80 15.58
C GLU A 203 -7.51 -21.06 16.20
N TYR A 204 -7.53 -21.14 17.54
CA TYR A 204 -7.95 -22.34 18.26
C TYR A 204 -9.40 -22.75 18.00
N ARG A 205 -10.33 -21.78 17.97
CA ARG A 205 -11.75 -22.04 17.73
C ARG A 205 -11.98 -22.70 16.36
N ASN A 206 -11.33 -22.14 15.33
CA ASN A 206 -11.42 -22.67 13.96
C ASN A 206 -10.74 -24.04 13.85
N GLY A 207 -9.61 -24.23 14.54
CA GLY A 207 -8.91 -25.50 14.60
C GLY A 207 -9.76 -26.62 15.22
N ILE A 208 -10.38 -26.37 16.38
CA ILE A 208 -11.28 -27.32 17.04
C ILE A 208 -12.48 -27.63 16.15
N ASN A 209 -13.11 -26.62 15.55
CA ASN A 209 -14.23 -26.84 14.64
C ASN A 209 -13.84 -27.74 13.45
N SER A 210 -12.66 -27.49 12.85
CA SER A 210 -12.15 -28.33 11.76
C SER A 210 -11.88 -29.77 12.22
N PHE A 211 -11.34 -29.95 13.42
CA PHE A 211 -11.08 -31.26 14.00
C PHE A 211 -12.38 -32.05 14.22
N VAL A 212 -13.38 -31.43 14.87
CA VAL A 212 -14.68 -32.06 15.14
C VAL A 212 -15.40 -32.40 13.83
N LEU A 213 -15.41 -31.49 12.86
CA LEU A 213 -16.09 -31.71 11.59
C LEU A 213 -15.46 -32.86 10.79
N VAL A 214 -14.14 -32.84 10.60
CA VAL A 214 -13.44 -33.88 9.83
C VAL A 214 -13.44 -35.20 10.59
N GLY A 215 -13.23 -35.18 11.90
CA GLY A 215 -13.30 -36.37 12.76
C GLY A 215 -14.69 -37.00 12.75
N GLY A 216 -15.75 -36.19 12.87
CA GLY A 216 -17.13 -36.64 12.78
C GLY A 216 -17.46 -37.28 11.43
N LEU A 217 -17.03 -36.67 10.32
CA LEU A 217 -17.18 -37.24 8.98
C LEU A 217 -16.38 -38.53 8.79
N ALA A 218 -15.20 -38.65 9.39
CA ALA A 218 -14.41 -39.88 9.36
C ALA A 218 -15.10 -41.02 10.13
N VAL A 219 -15.60 -40.73 11.35
CA VAL A 219 -16.38 -41.69 12.15
C VAL A 219 -17.65 -42.09 11.41
N LEU A 220 -18.36 -41.14 10.80
CA LEU A 220 -19.57 -41.42 10.02
C LEU A 220 -19.26 -42.29 8.78
N THR A 221 -18.14 -42.01 8.09
CA THR A 221 -17.69 -42.82 6.95
C THR A 221 -17.43 -44.26 7.37
N TYR A 222 -16.71 -44.45 8.49
CA TYR A 222 -16.44 -45.76 9.06
C TYR A 222 -17.73 -46.50 9.46
N TYR A 223 -18.67 -45.77 10.09
CA TYR A 223 -19.96 -46.32 10.51
C TYR A 223 -20.79 -46.81 9.31
N VAL A 224 -20.95 -45.97 8.29
CA VAL A 224 -21.71 -46.33 7.07
C VAL A 224 -21.07 -47.52 6.36
N ALA A 225 -19.73 -47.56 6.26
CA ALA A 225 -19.03 -48.68 5.66
C ALA A 225 -19.17 -49.99 6.45
N SER A 226 -19.35 -49.92 7.77
CA SER A 226 -19.51 -51.08 8.64
C SER A 226 -20.95 -51.62 8.70
N VAL A 227 -21.95 -50.74 8.57
CA VAL A 227 -23.38 -51.09 8.68
C VAL A 227 -24.00 -51.42 7.32
N TYR A 228 -23.60 -50.70 6.27
CA TYR A 228 -24.09 -50.87 4.91
C TYR A 228 -22.98 -51.48 4.04
N THR A 229 -22.59 -50.80 2.96
CA THR A 229 -21.46 -51.20 2.13
C THR A 229 -20.42 -50.09 2.05
N ILE A 230 -19.18 -50.47 1.70
CA ILE A 230 -18.11 -49.51 1.39
C ILE A 230 -18.53 -48.57 0.25
N LEU A 231 -19.33 -49.06 -0.71
CA LEU A 231 -19.83 -48.26 -1.83
C LEU A 231 -20.76 -47.14 -1.34
N ASP A 232 -21.65 -47.44 -0.39
CA ASP A 232 -22.55 -46.45 0.20
C ASP A 232 -21.77 -45.33 0.91
N ALA A 233 -20.75 -45.71 1.68
CA ALA A 233 -19.88 -44.73 2.36
C ALA A 233 -19.10 -43.87 1.35
N ALA A 234 -18.58 -44.49 0.29
CA ALA A 234 -17.81 -43.82 -0.76
C ALA A 234 -18.65 -42.81 -1.57
N LEU A 235 -19.94 -43.09 -1.78
CA LEU A 235 -20.82 -42.19 -2.54
C LEU A 235 -21.49 -41.14 -1.65
N ALA A 236 -21.91 -41.50 -0.44
CA ALA A 236 -22.71 -40.62 0.41
C ALA A 236 -21.89 -39.71 1.33
N VAL A 237 -20.77 -40.19 1.89
CA VAL A 237 -20.05 -39.49 2.97
C VAL A 237 -18.65 -39.05 2.55
N PHE A 238 -17.90 -39.92 1.87
CA PHE A 238 -16.51 -39.67 1.50
C PHE A 238 -16.29 -38.36 0.70
N PRO A 239 -17.17 -37.95 -0.23
CA PRO A 239 -16.98 -36.69 -0.96
C PRO A 239 -16.98 -35.46 -0.03
N TRP A 240 -17.79 -35.50 1.03
CA TRP A 240 -17.83 -34.44 2.04
C TRP A 240 -16.58 -34.46 2.90
N LEU A 241 -16.15 -35.65 3.36
CA LEU A 241 -14.91 -35.80 4.12
C LEU A 241 -13.72 -35.23 3.34
N GLN A 242 -13.56 -35.63 2.08
CA GLN A 242 -12.50 -35.14 1.19
C GLN A 242 -12.57 -33.62 1.03
N ARG A 243 -13.76 -33.07 0.76
CA ARG A 243 -13.96 -31.63 0.57
C ARG A 243 -13.55 -30.83 1.81
N TYR A 244 -14.01 -31.23 3.00
CA TYR A 244 -13.72 -30.50 4.24
C TYR A 244 -12.27 -30.68 4.69
N TYR A 245 -11.69 -31.87 4.51
CA TYR A 245 -10.29 -32.13 4.83
C TYR A 245 -9.35 -31.28 3.99
N THR A 246 -9.49 -31.30 2.65
CA THR A 246 -8.67 -30.49 1.74
C THR A 246 -8.88 -28.99 1.95
N SER A 247 -10.12 -28.57 2.19
CA SER A 247 -10.43 -27.17 2.51
C SER A 247 -9.79 -26.72 3.81
N GLY A 248 -9.78 -27.56 4.85
CA GLY A 248 -9.16 -27.30 6.14
C GLY A 248 -7.65 -27.08 6.04
N ILE A 249 -6.96 -27.90 5.23
CA ILE A 249 -5.53 -27.76 4.94
C ILE A 249 -5.25 -26.43 4.25
N ARG A 250 -5.99 -26.12 3.17
CA ARG A 250 -5.81 -24.86 2.43
C ARG A 250 -6.06 -23.65 3.34
N ASN A 251 -7.12 -23.69 4.14
CA ASN A 251 -7.49 -22.60 5.05
C ASN A 251 -6.40 -22.35 6.11
N ALA A 252 -5.78 -23.41 6.65
CA ALA A 252 -4.68 -23.25 7.61
C ALA A 252 -3.49 -22.48 7.01
N GLY A 253 -3.16 -22.72 5.74
CA GLY A 253 -2.16 -21.93 5.02
C GLY A 253 -2.56 -20.46 4.88
N LEU A 254 -3.79 -20.20 4.44
CA LEU A 254 -4.30 -18.83 4.25
C LEU A 254 -4.33 -18.03 5.56
N ILE A 255 -4.75 -18.65 6.67
CA ILE A 255 -4.73 -18.04 8.00
C ILE A 255 -3.30 -17.67 8.40
N ALA A 256 -2.35 -18.58 8.20
CA ALA A 256 -0.95 -18.33 8.53
C ALA A 256 -0.37 -17.16 7.69
N ASP A 257 -0.68 -17.13 6.39
CA ASP A 257 -0.29 -16.04 5.49
C ASP A 257 -0.89 -14.71 5.92
N LYS A 258 -2.20 -14.67 6.20
CA LYS A 258 -2.89 -13.46 6.68
C LYS A 258 -2.25 -12.93 7.96
N LYS A 259 -1.95 -13.80 8.92
CA LYS A 259 -1.31 -13.40 10.19
C LYS A 259 0.08 -12.81 9.97
N ARG A 260 0.85 -13.36 9.02
CA ARG A 260 2.16 -12.80 8.65
C ARG A 260 2.03 -11.43 7.99
N ARG A 261 1.09 -11.25 7.06
CA ARG A 261 0.83 -9.94 6.43
C ARG A 261 0.45 -8.89 7.46
N ASN A 262 -0.42 -9.24 8.42
CA ASN A 262 -0.79 -8.34 9.52
C ASN A 262 0.43 -7.93 10.36
N LYS A 263 1.34 -8.87 10.69
CA LYS A 263 2.58 -8.52 11.39
C LYS A 263 3.47 -7.56 10.61
N LYS A 264 3.60 -7.75 9.29
CA LYS A 264 4.34 -6.81 8.44
C LYS A 264 3.70 -5.42 8.44
N GLN A 265 2.38 -5.34 8.38
CA GLN A 265 1.67 -4.06 8.42
C GLN A 265 1.86 -3.36 9.76
N ILE A 266 1.75 -4.08 10.88
CA ILE A 266 1.98 -3.52 12.22
C ILE A 266 3.40 -2.97 12.31
N LEU A 267 4.40 -3.76 11.89
CA LEU A 267 5.80 -3.32 11.87
C LEU A 267 5.99 -2.05 11.03
N LEU A 268 5.41 -2.00 9.82
CA LEU A 268 5.52 -0.82 8.96
C LEU A 268 4.85 0.42 9.57
N ASN A 269 3.70 0.25 10.22
CA ASN A 269 3.01 1.34 10.91
C ASN A 269 3.86 1.87 12.08
N GLU A 270 4.42 1.00 12.90
CA GLU A 270 5.30 1.39 14.02
C GLU A 270 6.56 2.11 13.51
N ILE A 271 7.18 1.62 12.43
CA ILE A 271 8.33 2.29 11.82
C ILE A 271 7.94 3.66 11.25
N SER A 272 6.78 3.76 10.57
CA SER A 272 6.33 5.03 10.00
C SER A 272 6.19 6.13 11.05
N THR A 273 5.75 5.78 12.27
CA THR A 273 5.64 6.75 13.37
C THR A 273 6.99 7.28 13.84
N PHE A 274 8.04 6.46 13.78
CA PHE A 274 9.39 6.88 14.16
C PHE A 274 10.07 7.72 13.09
N VAL A 275 9.91 7.33 11.82
CA VAL A 275 10.52 8.04 10.70
C VAL A 275 9.86 9.41 10.51
N SER A 276 8.54 9.55 10.72
CA SER A 276 7.87 10.85 10.71
C SER A 276 8.31 11.78 11.84
N GLN A 277 8.74 11.24 12.98
CA GLN A 277 9.26 12.06 14.09
C GLN A 277 10.71 12.49 13.88
N GLY A 278 11.49 11.69 13.18
CA GLY A 278 12.93 11.87 13.03
C GLY A 278 13.36 12.56 11.73
N SER A 279 12.57 12.55 10.65
CA SER A 279 13.09 12.98 9.34
C SER A 279 12.11 13.87 8.58
N LEU A 280 12.66 14.93 7.96
CA LEU A 280 12.05 15.63 6.83
C LEU A 280 12.07 14.68 5.63
N ILE A 281 11.05 13.83 5.54
CA ILE A 281 10.80 13.06 4.32
C ILE A 281 10.40 14.06 3.25
N VAL A 282 10.89 13.89 2.02
CA VAL A 282 10.56 14.76 0.85
C VAL A 282 9.05 14.73 0.51
N ALA A 283 8.24 13.99 1.27
CA ALA A 283 6.80 13.85 1.10
C ALA A 283 5.97 15.00 1.72
N GLU A 284 6.58 15.88 2.52
CA GLU A 284 5.92 17.07 3.09
C GLU A 284 6.09 18.32 2.21
#